data_AF-A0A844BL34-F1
#
_entry.id   AF-A0A844BL34-F1
#
_cell.length_a   1.000
_cell.length_b   1.000
_cell.length_c   1.000
_cell.angle_alpha   90.00
_cell.angle_beta   90.00
_cell.angle_gamma   90.00
#
_symmetry.space_group_name_H-M   'P 1'
#
loop_
_entity.id
_entity.type
_entity.pdbx_description
1 polymer ?
#
loop_
_entity_poly.entity_id
_entity_poly.type
_entity_poly.pdbx_seq_one_letter_code
_entity_poly.pdbx_strand_id
1 'polypeptide(L)'
;MTPVAHAKVEDVNMWFSHIDSPRVRARLEALESEEEISLEVDDIIGRWCRMKTGRDGRKSDGLRPIGPMRDVWMRWFHEEKGKVVTVRPVTMADDVAASASALMVEWTSPEDEAAFAGL
;
A
#
# COMPACT_ATOMS: atom_id res chain seq x y z
N MET A 1 12.67 -12.99 -6.18
CA MET A 1 12.44 -13.19 -4.74
C MET A 1 11.58 -12.04 -4.24
N THR A 2 10.32 -12.30 -3.88
CA THR A 2 9.44 -11.27 -3.29
C THR A 2 10.00 -10.90 -1.92
N PRO A 3 10.21 -9.62 -1.61
CA PRO A 3 10.75 -9.24 -0.31
C PRO A 3 9.74 -9.60 0.79
N VAL A 4 10.24 -10.29 1.82
CA VAL A 4 9.47 -10.65 3.02
C VAL A 4 9.85 -9.66 4.12
N ALA A 5 8.87 -9.25 4.90
CA ALA A 5 9.06 -8.50 6.12
C ALA A 5 8.29 -9.14 7.28
N HIS A 6 8.59 -8.73 8.50
CA HIS A 6 7.81 -9.08 9.67
C HIS A 6 7.30 -7.79 10.30
N ALA A 7 6.07 -7.83 10.81
CA ALA A 7 5.47 -6.73 11.55
C ALA A 7 4.84 -7.25 12.85
N LYS A 8 4.86 -6.43 13.90
CA LYS A 8 4.26 -6.78 15.19
C LYS A 8 2.89 -6.14 15.34
N VAL A 9 1.89 -6.94 15.70
CA VAL A 9 0.51 -6.51 15.93
C VAL A 9 0.40 -5.89 17.33
N GLU A 10 0.86 -4.65 17.47
CA GLU A 10 0.85 -3.92 18.76
C GLU A 10 -0.14 -2.77 18.82
N ASP A 11 -0.68 -2.39 17.67
CA ASP A 11 -1.57 -1.25 17.48
C ASP A 11 -2.67 -1.59 16.45
N VAL A 12 -3.72 -0.76 16.42
CA VAL A 12 -4.82 -0.89 15.46
C VAL A 12 -4.36 -0.60 14.03
N ASN A 13 -3.25 0.12 13.88
CA ASN A 13 -2.61 0.41 12.60
C ASN A 13 -1.24 -0.29 12.52
N MET A 14 -0.79 -0.55 11.29
CA MET A 14 0.56 -1.07 11.07
C MET A 14 1.54 0.10 10.87
N TRP A 15 2.44 0.30 11.83
CA TRP A 15 3.48 1.32 11.76
C TRP A 15 4.72 0.80 11.01
N PHE A 16 5.33 1.66 10.20
CA PHE A 16 6.54 1.32 9.44
C PHE A 16 7.75 1.02 10.31
N SER A 17 7.79 1.62 11.50
CA SER A 17 8.80 1.33 12.52
C SER A 17 8.77 -0.12 12.99
N HIS A 18 7.64 -0.82 12.86
CA HIS A 18 7.50 -2.23 13.24
C HIS A 18 7.88 -3.19 12.12
N ILE A 19 8.16 -2.69 10.90
CA ILE A 19 8.49 -3.50 9.74
C ILE A 19 10.00 -3.74 9.72
N ASP A 20 10.44 -4.98 9.86
CA ASP A 20 11.87 -5.34 9.98
C ASP A 20 12.66 -5.25 8.67
N SER A 21 11.98 -5.13 7.52
CA SER A 21 12.64 -5.09 6.20
C SER A 21 12.74 -3.67 5.63
N PRO A 22 13.95 -3.12 5.42
CA PRO A 22 14.13 -1.77 4.87
C PRO A 22 13.62 -1.66 3.43
N ARG A 23 13.66 -2.75 2.66
CA ARG A 23 13.18 -2.78 1.27
C ARG A 23 11.66 -2.70 1.20
N VAL A 24 10.96 -3.40 2.09
CA VAL A 24 9.49 -3.31 2.17
C VAL A 24 9.10 -1.93 2.70
N ARG A 25 9.80 -1.42 3.72
CA ARG A 25 9.57 -0.08 4.26
C ARG A 25 9.67 1.01 3.19
N ALA A 26 10.77 1.03 2.44
CA ALA A 26 10.97 2.01 1.36
C ALA A 26 9.85 1.97 0.30
N ARG A 27 9.33 0.78 -0.01
CA ARG A 27 8.19 0.63 -0.93
C ARG A 27 6.91 1.22 -0.35
N LEU A 28 6.64 1.00 0.94
CA LEU A 28 5.44 1.53 1.60
C LEU A 28 5.55 3.05 1.85
N GLU A 29 6.76 3.58 2.04
CA GLU A 29 7.06 5.02 2.14
C GLU A 29 6.88 5.75 0.81
N ALA A 30 7.04 5.04 -0.31
CA ALA A 30 6.82 5.58 -1.65
C ALA A 30 5.34 5.78 -2.00
N LEU A 31 4.41 5.16 -1.27
CA LEU A 31 2.96 5.31 -1.49
C LEU A 31 2.52 6.76 -1.26
N GLU A 32 1.56 7.22 -2.06
CA GLU A 32 0.92 8.52 -1.84
C GLU A 32 0.00 8.50 -0.61
N SER A 33 -0.36 9.68 -0.12
CA SER A 33 -1.31 9.77 1.00
C SER A 33 -2.66 9.21 0.58
N GLU A 34 -3.26 8.39 1.44
CA GLU A 34 -4.57 7.77 1.19
C GLU A 34 -4.56 6.73 0.06
N GLU A 35 -3.38 6.42 -0.52
CA GLU A 35 -3.21 5.36 -1.52
C GLU A 35 -3.48 3.98 -0.93
N GLU A 36 -4.13 3.12 -1.71
CA GLU A 36 -4.47 1.76 -1.33
C GLU A 36 -3.45 0.77 -1.90
N ILE A 37 -3.07 -0.23 -1.11
CA ILE A 37 -2.17 -1.31 -1.51
C ILE A 37 -2.68 -2.66 -1.01
N SER A 38 -2.44 -3.70 -1.80
CA SER A 38 -2.68 -5.09 -1.41
C SER A 38 -1.45 -5.70 -0.72
N LEU A 39 -1.61 -6.20 0.49
CA LEU A 39 -0.57 -6.91 1.23
C LEU A 39 -1.06 -8.29 1.66
N GLU A 40 -0.18 -9.28 1.51
CA GLU A 40 -0.34 -10.59 2.14
C GLU A 40 0.26 -10.52 3.54
N VAL A 41 -0.56 -10.81 4.54
CA VAL A 41 -0.19 -10.83 5.94
C VAL A 41 -0.55 -12.19 6.51
N ASP A 42 0.47 -12.98 6.87
CA ASP A 42 0.30 -14.34 7.41
C ASP A 42 -0.60 -15.22 6.53
N ASP A 43 -0.33 -15.26 5.21
CA ASP A 43 -1.12 -15.95 4.16
C ASP A 43 -2.49 -15.33 3.85
N ILE A 44 -2.89 -14.28 4.57
CA ILE A 44 -4.15 -13.56 4.32
C ILE A 44 -3.89 -12.32 3.47
N ILE A 45 -4.44 -12.31 2.26
CA ILE A 45 -4.37 -11.11 1.41
C ILE A 45 -5.43 -10.11 1.83
N GLY A 46 -4.98 -8.92 2.21
CA GLY A 46 -5.81 -7.82 2.68
C GLY A 46 -5.47 -6.51 1.99
N ARG A 47 -6.43 -5.60 1.97
CA ARG A 47 -6.23 -4.23 1.49
C ARG A 47 -5.83 -3.32 2.66
N TRP A 48 -4.91 -2.42 2.36
CA TRP A 48 -4.34 -1.46 3.28
C TRP A 48 -4.35 -0.09 2.65
N CYS A 49 -4.54 0.94 3.45
CA CYS A 49 -4.54 2.32 2.96
C CYS A 49 -3.47 3.11 3.71
N ARG A 50 -2.68 3.88 2.97
CA ARG A 50 -1.70 4.82 3.53
C ARG A 50 -2.43 5.88 4.34
N MET A 51 -1.95 6.11 5.55
CA MET A 51 -2.54 7.16 6.38
C MET A 51 -2.37 8.54 5.73
N LYS A 52 -3.39 9.39 5.92
CA LYS A 52 -3.35 10.77 5.47
C LYS A 52 -2.17 11.51 6.09
N THR A 53 -1.52 12.35 5.29
CA THR A 53 -0.52 13.30 5.76
C THR A 53 -1.13 14.21 6.82
N GLY A 54 -0.45 14.32 7.97
CA GLY A 54 -0.93 15.14 9.07
C GLY A 54 -0.99 16.62 8.69
N ARG A 55 -1.72 17.43 9.47
CA ARG A 55 -1.84 18.88 9.25
C ARG A 55 -0.48 19.62 9.22
N ASP A 56 0.54 19.01 9.81
CA ASP A 56 1.95 19.45 9.85
C ASP A 56 2.71 19.20 8.52
N GLY A 57 2.08 18.57 7.53
CA GLY A 57 2.70 18.25 6.23
C GLY A 57 3.59 17.00 6.24
N ARG A 58 3.79 16.35 7.40
CA ARG A 58 4.52 15.09 7.50
C ARG A 58 3.66 13.91 7.08
N LYS A 59 4.20 13.09 6.16
CA LYS A 59 3.61 11.80 5.82
C LYS A 59 3.50 10.95 7.09
N SER A 60 2.32 10.41 7.36
CA SER A 60 2.09 9.57 8.53
C SER A 60 2.64 8.18 8.26
N ASP A 61 3.57 7.67 9.05
CA ASP A 61 4.24 6.37 8.85
C ASP A 61 3.43 5.14 9.27
N GLY A 62 2.15 5.15 8.91
CA GLY A 62 1.22 4.05 9.18
C GLY A 62 0.42 3.60 7.95
N LEU A 63 -0.05 2.37 8.02
CA LEU A 63 -1.09 1.80 7.16
C LEU A 63 -2.29 1.45 8.02
N ARG A 64 -3.49 1.79 7.52
CA ARG A 64 -4.75 1.35 8.10
C ARG A 64 -5.26 0.13 7.32
N PRO A 65 -5.65 -0.97 7.99
CA PRO A 65 -6.31 -2.07 7.31
C PRO A 65 -7.72 -1.63 6.90
N ILE A 66 -8.15 -2.03 5.70
CA ILE A 66 -9.46 -1.68 5.14
C ILE A 66 -10.21 -2.91 4.65
N GLY A 67 -11.54 -2.81 4.61
CA GLY A 67 -12.41 -3.94 4.27
C GLY A 67 -12.25 -5.12 5.26
N PRO A 68 -12.33 -6.37 4.80
CA PRO A 68 -12.32 -7.55 5.68
C PRO A 68 -11.01 -7.73 6.45
N MET A 69 -9.91 -7.16 5.95
CA MET A 69 -8.62 -7.18 6.64
C MET A 69 -8.66 -6.42 7.97
N ARG A 70 -9.54 -5.42 8.08
CA ARG A 70 -9.74 -4.67 9.32
C ARG A 70 -10.22 -5.58 10.44
N ASP A 71 -11.22 -6.42 10.19
CA ASP A 71 -11.78 -7.33 11.18
C ASP A 71 -10.75 -8.37 11.63
N VAL A 72 -9.99 -8.93 10.67
CA VAL A 72 -8.89 -9.87 10.94
C VAL A 72 -7.80 -9.21 11.80
N TRP A 73 -7.35 -8.01 11.42
CA TRP A 73 -6.31 -7.30 12.15
C TRP A 73 -6.76 -6.88 13.54
N MET A 74 -7.99 -6.36 13.69
CA MET A 74 -8.55 -6.00 14.99
C MET A 74 -8.68 -7.22 15.89
N ARG A 75 -9.10 -8.36 15.35
CA ARG A 75 -9.14 -9.63 16.07
C ARG A 75 -7.77 -10.00 16.62
N TRP A 76 -6.72 -9.99 15.78
CA TRP A 76 -5.36 -10.26 16.23
C TRP A 76 -4.85 -9.25 17.26
N PHE A 77 -5.18 -7.96 17.09
CA PHE A 77 -4.83 -6.93 18.06
C PHE A 77 -5.48 -7.16 19.43
N HIS A 78 -6.71 -7.66 19.48
CA HIS A 78 -7.43 -7.92 20.73
C HIS A 78 -7.06 -9.26 21.39
N GLU A 79 -6.94 -10.33 20.60
CA GLU A 79 -6.75 -11.71 21.11
C GLU A 79 -5.27 -12.12 21.16
N GLU A 80 -4.46 -11.62 20.22
CA GLU A 80 -3.07 -12.05 19.98
C GLU A 80 -2.11 -10.84 19.97
N LYS A 81 -2.34 -9.88 20.87
CA LYS A 81 -1.52 -8.67 20.94
C LYS A 81 -0.04 -9.00 21.08
N GLY A 82 0.78 -8.41 20.23
CA GLY A 82 2.24 -8.65 20.18
C GLY A 82 2.65 -9.79 19.26
N LYS A 83 1.70 -10.46 18.58
CA LYS A 83 1.98 -11.44 17.52
C LYS A 83 2.86 -10.83 16.43
N VAL A 84 3.84 -11.59 15.98
CA VAL A 84 4.67 -11.25 14.83
C VAL A 84 4.05 -11.93 13.61
N VAL A 85 3.69 -11.14 12.61
CA VAL A 85 3.10 -11.60 11.35
C VAL A 85 4.06 -11.38 10.20
N THR A 86 4.02 -12.27 9.22
CA THR A 86 4.79 -12.13 7.98
C THR A 86 4.05 -11.18 7.03
N VAL A 87 4.72 -10.18 6.48
CA VAL A 87 4.14 -9.19 5.56
C VAL A 87 4.86 -9.24 4.22
N ARG A 88 4.08 -9.35 3.14
CA ARG A 88 4.56 -9.41 1.77
C ARG A 88 3.76 -8.46 0.87
N PRO A 89 4.41 -7.57 0.12
CA PRO A 89 3.72 -6.79 -0.89
C PRO A 89 3.27 -7.70 -2.03
N VAL A 90 1.98 -7.66 -2.34
CA VAL A 90 1.39 -8.40 -3.46
C VAL A 90 0.98 -7.39 -4.52
N THR A 91 1.48 -7.58 -5.74
CA THR A 91 0.97 -6.81 -6.88
C THR A 91 -0.26 -7.55 -7.41
N MET A 92 -1.46 -7.06 -7.10
CA MET A 92 -2.67 -7.55 -7.77
C MET A 92 -2.81 -6.92 -9.16
N ALA A 93 -3.54 -7.58 -10.07
CA ALA A 93 -3.84 -7.00 -11.38
C ALA A 93 -4.60 -5.66 -11.26
N ASP A 94 -5.36 -5.48 -10.17
CA ASP A 94 -6.10 -4.25 -9.85
C ASP A 94 -5.16 -3.08 -9.47
N ASP A 95 -4.11 -3.34 -8.68
CA ASP A 95 -3.05 -2.37 -8.34
C ASP A 95 -2.32 -1.86 -9.61
N VAL A 96 -2.17 -2.71 -10.63
CA VAL A 96 -1.57 -2.34 -11.93
C VAL A 96 -2.50 -1.41 -12.70
N ALA A 97 -3.81 -1.65 -12.70
CA ALA A 97 -4.77 -0.79 -13.37
C ALA A 97 -4.83 0.60 -12.73
N ALA A 98 -4.81 0.67 -11.39
CA ALA A 98 -4.76 1.94 -10.65
C ALA A 98 -3.46 2.73 -10.91
N SER A 99 -2.30 2.05 -10.86
CA SER A 99 -1.00 2.68 -11.12
C SER A 99 -0.81 3.08 -12.59
N ALA A 100 -1.32 2.29 -13.54
CA ALA A 100 -1.27 2.60 -14.97
C ALA A 100 -2.17 3.79 -15.32
N SER A 101 -3.31 3.94 -14.64
CA SER A 101 -4.22 5.06 -14.86
C SER A 101 -3.60 6.41 -14.45
N ALA A 102 -2.78 6.43 -13.40
CA ALA A 102 -2.04 7.62 -12.97
C ALA A 102 -0.94 8.05 -13.97
N LEU A 103 -0.32 7.10 -14.67
CA LEU A 103 0.74 7.36 -15.66
C LEU A 103 0.21 7.66 -17.08
N MET A 104 -1.07 7.40 -17.36
CA MET A 104 -1.67 7.61 -18.69
C MET A 104 -2.25 9.02 -18.92
N VAL A 105 -2.18 9.93 -17.94
CA VAL A 105 -2.68 11.32 -18.09
C VAL A 105 -1.75 12.20 -18.95
N GLU A 106 -0.46 11.86 -19.06
CA GLU A 106 0.51 12.64 -19.86
C GLU A 106 0.48 12.37 -21.38
N TRP A 107 -0.27 11.37 -21.86
CA TRP A 107 -0.38 11.08 -23.31
C TRP A 107 -1.57 11.79 -24.00
N THR A 108 -2.33 12.61 -23.27
CA THR A 108 -3.38 13.47 -23.85
C THR A 108 -2.86 14.88 -24.16
N SER A 109 -1.69 14.96 -24.79
CA SER A 109 -1.26 16.21 -25.43
C SER A 109 -1.87 16.29 -26.84
N PRO A 110 -2.66 17.33 -27.16
CA PRO A 110 -3.36 17.48 -28.44
C PRO A 110 -2.44 17.82 -29.65
N GLU A 111 -1.12 17.72 -29.49
CA GLU A 111 -0.14 18.08 -30.53
C GLU A 111 0.12 16.95 -31.56
N ASP A 112 -0.33 15.71 -31.32
CA ASP A 112 -0.08 14.57 -32.23
C ASP A 112 -1.19 14.37 -33.29
N GLU A 113 -2.22 15.21 -33.33
CA GLU A 113 -3.35 15.08 -34.28
C GLU A 113 -3.03 15.59 -35.71
N ALA A 114 -1.86 16.20 -35.94
CA ALA A 114 -1.50 16.78 -37.24
C ALA A 114 -0.73 15.84 -38.18
N ALA A 115 -0.22 14.70 -37.70
CA ALA A 115 0.66 13.84 -38.49
C ALA A 115 -0.08 12.77 -39.33
N PHE A 116 -1.36 12.51 -39.03
CA PHE A 116 -2.12 11.41 -39.66
C PHE A 116 -3.22 11.84 -40.64
N ALA A 117 -3.44 13.15 -40.84
CA ALA A 117 -4.48 13.67 -41.75
C ALA A 117 -3.99 13.88 -43.20
N GLY A 118 -3.07 13.03 -43.68
CA GLY A 118 -2.41 13.24 -44.98
C GLY A 118 -1.98 11.99 -45.74
N LEU A 119 -2.61 10.82 -45.52
CA LEU A 119 -2.37 9.59 -46.27
C LEU A 119 -3.65 9.05 -46.91
#